data_AF-A0A5B7X6L5-F1
#
_entry.id   AF-A0A5B7X6L5-F1
#
_cell.length_a   1.000
_cell.length_b   1.000
_cell.length_c   1.000
_cell.angle_alpha   90.00
_cell.angle_beta   90.00
_cell.angle_gamma   90.00
#
_symmetry.space_group_name_H-M   'P 1'
#
loop_
_entity.id
_entity.type
_entity.pdbx_description
1 polymer ?
#
loop_
_entity_poly.entity_id
_entity_poly.type
_entity_poly.pdbx_seq_one_letter_code
_entity_poly.pdbx_strand_id
1 'polypeptide(L)'
;MKGCLQVVGILIIGIFIIGLIGSSVDGEPEDQRTDSYALIYAEKAIKSKLKAPSTADFPGIRGAEINREGDTFYVISYVDSQNGFGAMIRSYWEVRVEFIEDKVRTRILSFE
;
A
#
# COMPACT_ATOMS: atom_id res chain seq x y z
N MET A 1 -0.13 25.01 -56.70
CA MET A 1 -0.82 24.18 -55.69
C MET A 1 -0.03 22.89 -55.42
N LYS A 2 1.07 22.96 -54.65
CA LYS A 2 1.87 21.79 -54.23
C LYS A 2 2.37 21.90 -52.77
N GLY A 3 2.08 23.02 -52.09
CA GLY A 3 2.65 23.38 -50.79
C GLY A 3 1.84 22.95 -49.55
N CYS A 4 0.67 22.34 -49.70
CA CYS A 4 -0.11 21.85 -48.55
C CYS A 4 0.24 20.39 -48.19
N LEU A 5 0.60 19.57 -49.19
CA LEU A 5 0.78 18.13 -49.01
C LEU A 5 2.10 17.75 -48.30
N GLN A 6 3.16 18.57 -48.44
CA GLN A 6 4.43 18.35 -47.72
C GLN A 6 4.37 18.76 -46.24
N VAL A 7 3.50 19.71 -45.87
CA VAL A 7 3.38 20.20 -44.48
C VAL A 7 2.65 19.17 -43.60
N VAL A 8 1.67 18.46 -44.15
CA VAL A 8 0.96 17.38 -43.45
C VAL A 8 1.89 16.19 -43.17
N GLY A 9 2.82 15.87 -44.08
CA GLY A 9 3.78 14.79 -43.90
C GLY A 9 4.79 15.03 -42.77
N ILE A 10 5.24 16.27 -42.57
CA ILE A 10 6.21 16.63 -41.51
C ILE A 10 5.55 16.59 -40.12
N LEU A 11 4.27 16.95 -40.01
CA LEU A 11 3.52 16.91 -38.74
C LEU A 11 3.29 15.47 -38.23
N ILE A 12 3.09 14.51 -39.15
CA ILE A 12 2.88 13.09 -38.81
C ILE A 12 4.19 12.44 -38.35
N ILE A 13 5.34 12.81 -38.95
CA ILE A 13 6.66 12.32 -38.52
C ILE A 13 7.03 12.88 -37.12
N GLY A 14 6.65 14.12 -36.83
CA GLY A 14 6.84 14.73 -35.51
C GLY A 14 6.08 14.01 -34.38
N ILE A 15 4.86 13.52 -34.66
CA ILE A 15 4.07 12.74 -33.69
C ILE A 15 4.68 11.34 -33.48
N PHE A 16 5.26 10.74 -34.52
CA PHE A 16 5.89 9.42 -34.43
C PHE A 16 7.18 9.42 -33.58
N ILE A 17 7.92 10.54 -33.55
CA ILE A 17 9.10 10.72 -32.68
C ILE A 17 8.69 10.88 -31.20
N ILE A 18 7.55 11.51 -30.91
CA ILE A 18 7.04 11.64 -29.53
C ILE A 18 6.64 10.28 -28.97
N GLY A 19 6.18 9.34 -29.82
CA GLY A 19 5.90 7.96 -29.43
C GLY A 19 7.16 7.09 -29.17
N LEU A 20 8.36 7.56 -29.54
CA LEU A 20 9.63 6.87 -29.29
C LEU A 20 10.35 7.35 -28.02
N ILE A 21 9.89 8.44 -27.41
CA ILE A 21 10.27 8.80 -26.03
C ILE A 21 9.26 8.17 -25.07
N GLY A 22 8.91 6.91 -25.31
CA GLY A 22 8.43 6.04 -24.25
C GLY A 22 9.64 5.76 -23.38
N SER A 23 9.88 6.60 -22.39
CA SER A 23 10.80 6.27 -21.31
C SER A 23 10.29 4.96 -20.72
N SER A 24 10.92 3.85 -21.06
CA SER A 24 10.74 2.61 -20.32
C SER A 24 11.25 2.91 -18.91
N VAL A 25 10.32 3.29 -18.04
CA VAL A 25 10.52 3.20 -16.61
C VAL A 25 10.56 1.70 -16.34
N ASP A 26 11.71 1.10 -16.61
CA ASP A 26 12.05 -0.24 -16.14
C ASP A 26 12.24 -0.10 -14.63
N GLY A 27 11.10 -0.06 -13.93
CA GLY A 27 11.07 -0.16 -12.48
C GLY A 27 11.47 -1.57 -12.11
N GLU A 28 12.65 -1.72 -11.53
CA GLU A 28 12.99 -2.91 -10.74
C GLU A 28 11.78 -3.28 -9.86
N PRO A 29 11.43 -4.58 -9.73
CA PRO A 29 10.29 -4.98 -8.93
C PRO A 29 10.44 -4.44 -7.51
N GLU A 30 9.53 -3.55 -7.10
CA GLU A 30 9.53 -2.97 -5.76
C GLU A 30 9.41 -4.09 -4.72
N ASP A 31 10.41 -4.20 -3.84
CA ASP A 31 10.38 -5.20 -2.77
C ASP A 31 9.25 -4.87 -1.79
N GLN A 32 8.18 -5.67 -1.81
CA GLN A 32 7.03 -5.49 -0.93
C GLN A 32 7.34 -5.84 0.54
N ARG A 33 8.55 -6.32 0.86
CA ARG A 33 8.99 -6.70 2.22
C ARG A 33 9.55 -5.49 2.98
N THR A 34 8.75 -4.44 3.08
CA THR A 34 9.08 -3.25 3.87
C THR A 34 8.11 -3.05 5.04
N ASP A 35 8.55 -2.26 6.02
CA ASP A 35 7.76 -1.89 7.20
C ASP A 35 6.42 -1.27 6.82
N SER A 36 6.38 -0.48 5.74
CA SER A 36 5.15 0.16 5.25
C SER A 36 4.13 -0.87 4.76
N TYR A 37 4.57 -1.85 3.97
CA TYR A 37 3.68 -2.93 3.52
C TYR A 37 3.25 -3.82 4.69
N ALA A 38 4.18 -4.19 5.59
CA ALA A 38 3.85 -4.97 6.77
C ALA A 38 2.76 -4.29 7.61
N LEU A 39 2.88 -2.97 7.84
CA LEU A 39 1.87 -2.18 8.53
C LEU A 39 0.52 -2.20 7.82
N ILE A 40 0.48 -1.99 6.50
CA ILE A 40 -0.77 -2.01 5.72
C ILE A 40 -1.50 -3.35 5.86
N TYR A 41 -0.78 -4.48 5.78
CA TYR A 41 -1.38 -5.80 5.95
C TYR A 41 -1.86 -6.05 7.39
N ALA A 42 -1.10 -5.58 8.39
CA ALA A 42 -1.50 -5.64 9.79
C ALA A 42 -2.76 -4.82 10.08
N GLU A 43 -2.80 -3.56 9.67
CA GLU A 43 -3.96 -2.66 9.81
C GLU A 43 -5.19 -3.25 9.12
N LYS A 44 -5.04 -3.82 7.93
CA LYS A 44 -6.13 -4.50 7.21
C LYS A 44 -6.68 -5.70 8.00
N ALA A 45 -5.81 -6.49 8.63
CA ALA A 45 -6.22 -7.61 9.47
C ALA A 45 -7.03 -7.12 10.67
N ILE A 46 -6.57 -6.09 11.38
CA ILE A 46 -7.27 -5.50 12.54
C ILE A 46 -8.58 -4.85 12.12
N LYS A 47 -8.58 -4.06 11.05
CA LYS A 47 -9.78 -3.39 10.52
C LYS A 47 -10.92 -4.36 10.22
N SER A 48 -10.59 -5.59 9.77
CA SER A 48 -11.58 -6.64 9.50
C SER A 48 -12.28 -7.19 10.76
N LYS A 49 -11.75 -6.92 11.95
CA LYS A 49 -12.27 -7.38 13.25
C LYS A 49 -13.10 -6.32 13.99
N LEU A 50 -13.05 -5.07 13.55
CA LEU A 50 -13.73 -3.95 14.20
C LEU A 50 -15.26 -4.05 14.05
N LYS A 51 -15.99 -3.55 15.05
CA LYS A 51 -17.45 -3.44 15.00
C LYS A 51 -17.93 -2.37 14.02
N ALA A 52 -17.18 -1.27 13.92
CA ALA A 52 -17.43 -0.18 12.98
C ALA A 52 -16.15 0.14 12.16
N PRO A 53 -15.75 -0.71 11.20
CA PRO A 53 -14.48 -0.57 10.46
C PRO A 53 -14.30 0.77 9.73
N SER A 54 -15.39 1.43 9.36
CA SER A 54 -15.38 2.76 8.72
C SER A 54 -14.94 3.89 9.65
N THR A 55 -14.92 3.65 10.96
CA THR A 55 -14.52 4.62 11.99
C THR A 55 -13.08 4.43 12.48
N ALA A 56 -12.38 3.43 11.94
CA ALA A 56 -11.02 3.09 12.32
C ALA A 56 -10.04 4.20 11.98
N ASP A 57 -9.32 4.69 13.00
CA ASP A 57 -8.22 5.64 12.87
C ASP A 57 -6.94 4.99 13.40
N PHE A 58 -5.98 4.79 12.49
CA PHE A 58 -4.68 4.16 12.78
C PHE A 58 -3.60 5.25 12.80
N PRO A 59 -2.62 5.16 13.71
CA PRO A 59 -1.58 6.19 13.84
C PRO A 59 -0.54 6.15 12.71
N GLY A 60 -0.62 5.17 11.81
CA GLY A 60 0.34 4.94 10.75
C GLY A 60 1.73 4.59 11.29
N ILE A 61 2.74 4.71 10.42
CA ILE A 61 4.12 4.23 10.68
C ILE A 61 4.78 4.87 11.90
N ARG A 62 4.43 6.11 12.25
CA ARG A 62 5.06 6.85 13.36
C ARG A 62 4.52 6.44 14.73
N GLY A 63 3.36 5.78 14.78
CA GLY A 63 2.78 5.25 16.02
C GLY A 63 2.76 3.73 16.08
N ALA A 64 3.51 3.06 15.21
CA ALA A 64 3.69 1.62 15.22
C ALA A 64 5.14 1.28 15.60
N GLU A 65 5.30 0.20 16.36
CA GLU A 65 6.58 -0.48 16.54
C GLU A 65 6.61 -1.69 15.60
N ILE A 66 7.69 -1.83 14.83
CA ILE A 66 7.84 -2.89 13.84
C ILE A 66 9.17 -3.59 14.07
N ASN A 67 9.09 -4.87 14.42
CA ASN A 67 10.24 -5.74 14.60
C ASN A 67 10.31 -6.73 13.42
N ARG A 68 11.48 -6.86 12.79
CA ARG A 68 11.69 -7.72 11.61
C ARG A 68 12.61 -8.89 11.91
N GLU A 69 12.17 -10.09 11.53
CA GLU A 69 12.92 -11.34 11.56
C GLU A 69 12.87 -12.01 10.17
N GLY A 70 13.83 -11.70 9.31
CA GLY A 70 13.86 -12.21 7.93
C GLY A 70 12.67 -11.69 7.10
N ASP A 71 11.80 -12.61 6.67
CA ASP A 71 10.55 -12.30 5.95
C ASP A 71 9.32 -12.24 6.89
N THR A 72 9.54 -12.28 8.20
CA THR A 72 8.49 -12.11 9.23
C THR A 72 8.60 -10.74 9.88
N PHE A 73 7.47 -10.07 10.08
CA PHE A 73 7.33 -8.79 10.77
C PHE A 73 6.35 -8.94 11.93
N TYR A 74 6.65 -8.31 13.04
CA TYR A 74 5.77 -8.17 14.20
C TYR A 74 5.43 -6.69 14.33
N VAL A 75 4.16 -6.36 14.09
CA VAL A 75 3.66 -4.99 14.10
C VAL A 75 2.82 -4.80 15.35
N ILE A 76 3.25 -3.88 16.21
CA ILE A 76 2.57 -3.51 17.45
C ILE A 76 2.09 -2.06 17.28
N SER A 77 0.79 -1.83 17.49
CA SER A 77 0.21 -0.49 17.35
C SER A 77 -1.16 -0.42 18.05
N TYR A 78 -1.91 0.63 17.79
CA TYR A 78 -3.27 0.82 18.27
C TYR A 78 -4.21 1.26 17.16
N VAL A 79 -5.51 1.17 17.42
CA VAL A 79 -6.57 1.73 16.58
C VAL A 79 -7.60 2.40 17.45
N ASP A 80 -8.01 3.61 17.08
CA ASP A 80 -9.19 4.25 17.66
C ASP A 80 -10.40 3.91 16.79
N SER A 81 -11.47 3.34 17.36
CA SER A 81 -12.69 3.02 16.59
C SER A 81 -13.95 2.99 17.45
N GLN A 82 -15.12 3.12 16.83
CA GLN A 82 -16.39 3.02 17.54
C GLN A 82 -16.72 1.57 17.92
N ASN A 83 -17.12 1.37 19.17
CA ASN A 83 -17.76 0.12 19.61
C ASN A 83 -19.25 0.05 19.18
N GLY A 84 -19.94 -1.02 19.59
CA GLY A 84 -21.36 -1.23 19.26
C GLY A 84 -22.34 -0.18 19.84
N PHE A 85 -21.88 0.68 20.75
CA PHE A 85 -22.66 1.78 21.34
C PHE A 85 -22.31 3.15 20.75
N GLY A 86 -21.42 3.21 19.76
CA GLY A 86 -20.99 4.46 19.10
C GLY A 86 -19.92 5.25 19.87
N ALA A 87 -19.37 4.71 20.95
CA ALA A 87 -18.27 5.34 21.69
C ALA A 87 -16.92 5.04 21.04
N MET A 88 -16.06 6.06 20.89
CA MET A 88 -14.68 5.90 20.42
C MET A 88 -13.82 5.27 21.52
N ILE A 89 -13.16 4.15 21.21
CA ILE A 89 -12.27 3.41 22.11
C ILE A 89 -10.95 3.15 21.39
N ARG A 90 -9.85 3.29 22.15
CA ARG A 90 -8.51 2.86 21.73
C ARG A 90 -8.31 1.39 22.07
N SER A 91 -7.94 0.61 21.07
CA SER A 91 -7.59 -0.81 21.19
C SER A 91 -6.16 -1.06 20.76
N TYR A 92 -5.38 -1.77 21.56
CA TYR A 92 -4.00 -2.14 21.25
C TYR A 92 -3.96 -3.52 20.60
N TRP A 93 -3.00 -3.73 19.70
CA TRP A 93 -2.89 -4.96 18.95
C TRP A 93 -1.47 -5.30 18.56
N GLU A 94 -1.25 -6.59 18.32
CA GLU A 94 -0.04 -7.14 17.74
C GLU A 94 -0.40 -8.09 16.60
N VAL A 95 0.23 -7.90 15.45
CA VAL A 95 0.04 -8.76 14.27
C VAL A 95 1.38 -9.24 13.75
N ARG A 96 1.48 -10.55 13.56
CA ARG A 96 2.55 -11.21 12.80
C ARG A 96 2.21 -11.19 11.31
N VAL A 97 3.10 -10.66 10.49
CA VAL A 97 2.99 -10.61 9.03
C VAL A 97 4.14 -11.39 8.42
N GLU A 98 3.84 -12.40 7.60
CA GLU A 98 4.83 -13.23 6.92
C GLU A 98 4.70 -13.05 5.41
N PHE A 99 5.79 -12.65 4.77
CA PHE A 99 5.91 -12.64 3.31
C PHE A 99 6.45 -14.00 2.85
N ILE A 100 5.67 -14.73 2.06
CA ILE A 100 5.99 -16.07 1.59
C ILE A 100 5.85 -16.07 0.08
N GLU A 101 6.97 -16.03 -0.63
CA GLU A 101 7.00 -15.86 -2.09
C GLU A 101 6.16 -14.62 -2.49
N ASP A 102 5.11 -14.81 -3.28
CA ASP A 102 4.18 -13.75 -3.73
C ASP A 102 2.94 -13.58 -2.84
N LYS A 103 2.93 -14.19 -1.65
CA LYS A 103 1.79 -14.18 -0.72
C LYS A 103 2.14 -13.53 0.61
N VAL A 104 1.12 -12.94 1.22
CA VAL A 104 1.23 -12.39 2.59
C VAL A 104 0.26 -13.13 3.51
N ARG A 105 0.79 -13.61 4.64
CA ARG A 105 0.00 -14.24 5.71
C ARG A 105 0.03 -13.36 6.93
N THR A 106 -1.15 -13.07 7.49
CA THR A 106 -1.30 -12.29 8.73
C THR A 106 -1.87 -13.16 9.84
N ARG A 107 -1.34 -13.04 11.05
CA ARG A 107 -1.89 -13.65 12.27
C ARG A 107 -1.94 -12.59 13.37
N ILE A 108 -3.14 -12.32 13.88
CA ILE A 108 -3.33 -11.47 15.06
C ILE A 108 -2.84 -12.27 16.27
N LEU A 109 -1.84 -11.74 16.97
CA LEU A 109 -1.27 -12.35 18.18
C LEU A 109 -2.02 -11.85 19.42
N SER A 110 -2.32 -10.55 19.47
CA SER A 110 -3.15 -9.92 20.51
C SER A 110 -4.04 -8.85 19.90
N PHE A 111 -5.23 -8.67 20.47
CA PHE A 111 -6.14 -7.57 20.14
C PHE A 111 -7.13 -7.37 21.29
N GLU A 112 -7.05 -6.20 21.93
CA GLU A 112 -7.80 -5.87 23.16
C GLU A 112 -8.84 -4.77 22.93
#